data_AF-A0AA42IB15-F1
#
_entry.id   AF-A0AA42IB15-F1
#
_cell.length_a   1.000
_cell.length_b   1.000
_cell.length_c   1.000
_cell.angle_alpha   90.00
_cell.angle_beta   90.00
_cell.angle_gamma   90.00
#
_symmetry.space_group_name_H-M   'P 1'
#
loop_
_entity.id
_entity.type
_entity.pdbx_description
1 polymer ?
#
loop_
_entity_poly.entity_id
_entity_poly.type
_entity_poly.pdbx_seq_one_letter_code
_entity_poly.pdbx_strand_id
1 'polypeptide(L)' 'MPIITLQDNATGEMIRIRSVKDPKVLYSDDGQVVITQETKWLYLEDEDLLPDKLQEQLKAPRLNQVIDGRYLIYKIDNQP' A
#
# COMPACT_ATOMS: atom_id res chain seq x y z
N MET A 1 2.90 11.59 1.54
CA MET A 1 2.39 10.20 1.40
C MET A 1 3.44 9.39 0.67
N PRO A 2 3.84 8.19 1.15
CA PRO A 2 4.84 7.40 0.43
C PRO A 2 4.33 6.91 -0.92
N ILE A 3 5.21 6.99 -1.91
CA ILE A 3 5.09 6.35 -3.22
C ILE A 3 6.14 5.24 -3.27
N ILE A 4 5.72 4.04 -3.63
CA ILE A 4 6.60 2.88 -3.78
C ILE A 4 6.67 2.51 -5.26
N THR A 5 7.87 2.16 -5.72
CA THR A 5 8.08 1.53 -7.03
C THR A 5 8.35 0.05 -6.82
N LEU A 6 7.48 -0.77 -7.37
CA LEU A 6 7.60 -2.21 -7.46
C LEU A 6 8.20 -2.57 -8.83
N GLN A 7 9.13 -3.49 -8.86
CA GLN A 7 9.66 -4.08 -10.09
C GLN A 7 9.14 -5.51 -10.21
N ASP A 8 8.50 -5.84 -11.33
CA ASP A 8 8.14 -7.22 -11.66
C ASP A 8 9.41 -8.01 -12.01
N ASN A 9 9.70 -9.07 -11.26
CA ASN A 9 10.89 -9.90 -11.49
C ASN A 9 10.80 -10.72 -12.79
N ALA A 10 9.60 -10.98 -13.32
CA ALA A 10 9.39 -11.76 -14.52
C ALA A 10 9.52 -10.91 -15.79
N THR A 11 8.98 -9.68 -15.78
CA THR A 11 8.93 -8.80 -16.97
C THR A 11 9.90 -7.63 -16.90
N GLY A 12 10.42 -7.29 -15.71
CA GLY A 12 11.21 -6.09 -15.47
C GLY A 12 10.40 -4.79 -15.41
N GLU A 13 9.07 -4.89 -15.49
CA GLU A 13 8.14 -3.76 -15.49
C GLU A 13 8.14 -3.02 -14.15
N MET A 14 8.01 -1.70 -14.20
CA MET A 14 8.04 -0.83 -13.03
C MET A 14 6.63 -0.32 -12.72
N ILE A 15 6.06 -0.80 -11.63
CA ILE A 15 4.72 -0.44 -11.17
C ILE A 15 4.85 0.54 -10.02
N ARG A 16 4.18 1.68 -10.11
CA ARG A 16 4.18 2.69 -9.04
C ARG A 16 2.88 2.60 -8.25
N ILE A 17 3.00 2.65 -6.93
CA ILE A 17 1.86 2.59 -6.02
C ILE A 17 1.95 3.72 -5.00
N ARG A 18 0.82 4.27 -4.57
CA ARG A 18 0.75 5.30 -3.53
C ARG A 18 -0.02 4.78 -2.33
N SER A 19 0.42 5.19 -1.15
CA SER A 19 -0.36 5.00 0.06
C SER A 19 -1.45 6.07 0.16
N VAL A 20 -2.62 5.67 0.63
CA VAL A 20 -3.73 6.55 1.01
C VAL A 20 -4.20 6.17 2.41
N LYS A 21 -4.59 7.17 3.20
CA LYS A 21 -5.19 6.94 4.52
C LYS A 21 -6.70 6.89 4.35
N ASP A 22 -7.28 5.73 4.58
CA ASP A 22 -8.73 5.53 4.54
C ASP A 22 -9.29 5.62 5.95
N PRO A 23 -10.10 6.66 6.27
CA PRO A 23 -10.72 6.78 7.57
C PRO A 23 -11.88 5.78 7.68
N LYS A 24 -11.83 4.92 8.70
CA LYS A 24 -12.95 4.08 9.09
C LYS A 24 -13.60 4.63 10.34
N VAL A 25 -14.90 4.83 10.27
CA VAL A 25 -15.71 5.19 11.42
C VAL A 25 -16.27 3.90 12.00
N LEU A 26 -15.81 3.55 13.20
CA LEU A 26 -16.34 2.44 13.96
C LEU A 26 -17.27 3.01 15.04
N TYR A 27 -18.48 2.47 15.10
CA TYR A 27 -19.39 2.71 16.19
C TYR A 27 -19.20 1.58 17.20
N SER A 28 -18.74 1.92 18.39
CA SER A 28 -18.65 0.97 19.49
C SER A 28 -20.04 0.74 20.08
N ASP A 29 -20.29 -0.44 20.65
CA ASP A 29 -21.59 -0.83 21.24
C ASP A 29 -22.04 0.08 22.40
N ASP A 30 -21.10 0.80 23.02
CA ASP A 30 -21.30 1.81 24.05
C ASP A 30 -21.59 3.22 23.48
N GLY A 31 -21.82 3.35 22.18
CA GLY A 31 -22.20 4.60 21.51
C GLY A 31 -21.02 5.55 21.25
N GLN A 32 -19.79 5.11 21.49
CA GLN A 32 -18.59 5.88 21.16
C GLN A 32 -18.26 5.77 19.67
N VAL A 33 -17.90 6.90 19.06
CA VAL A 33 -17.40 6.95 17.69
C VAL A 33 -15.88 6.87 17.72
N VAL A 34 -15.32 5.78 17.20
CA VAL A 34 -13.88 5.58 17.07
C VAL A 34 -13.51 5.76 15.60
N ILE A 35 -12.70 6.79 15.30
CA ILE A 35 -12.14 7.00 13.97
C ILE A 35 -10.81 6.25 13.91
N THR A 36 -10.75 5.16 13.15
CA THR A 36 -9.50 4.47 12.83
C THR A 36 -9.00 4.92 11.45
N GLN A 37 -7.69 4.84 11.23
CA GLN A 37 -7.08 5.11 9.94
C GLN A 37 -6.39 3.85 9.46
N GLU A 38 -6.84 3.30 8.35
CA GLU A 38 -6.15 2.21 7.67
C GLU A 38 -5.35 2.76 6.49
N THR A 39 -4.12 2.29 6.31
CA THR A 39 -3.34 2.62 5.12
C THR A 39 -3.69 1.64 4.03
N LYS A 40 -4.20 2.13 2.91
CA LYS A 40 -4.43 1.37 1.69
C LYS A 40 -3.42 1.76 0.62
N TRP A 41 -3.18 0.86 -0.32
CA TRP A 41 -2.28 1.11 -1.45
C TRP A 41 -3.06 1.08 -2.75
N LEU A 42 -2.80 2.07 -3.60
CA LEU A 42 -3.41 2.21 -4.92
C LEU A 42 -2.33 2.18 -6.00
N TYR A 43 -2.64 1.59 -7.15
CA TYR A 43 -1.84 1.73 -8.36
C TYR A 43 -1.87 3.20 -8.82
N LEU A 44 -0.73 3.72 -9.31
CA LEU A 44 -0.68 5.12 -9.76
C LEU A 44 -1.32 5.33 -11.13
N GLU A 45 -1.40 4.29 -11.97
CA GLU A 45 -1.81 4.42 -13.37
C GLU A 45 -3.32 4.58 -13.53
N ASP A 46 -4.08 3.79 -12.78
CA ASP A 46 -5.54 3.69 -12.84
C ASP A 46 -6.22 4.07 -11.52
N GLU A 47 -5.45 4.30 -10.45
CA GLU A 47 -5.93 4.52 -9.08
C GLU A 47 -6.69 3.33 -8.48
N ASP A 48 -6.52 2.14 -9.06
CA ASP A 48 -7.16 0.91 -8.56
C ASP A 48 -6.52 0.42 -7.26
N LEU A 49 -7.33 -0.25 -6.44
CA LEU A 49 -6.88 -0.86 -5.19
C LEU A 49 -5.95 -2.04 -5.45
N LEU A 50 -4.85 -2.09 -4.70
CA LEU A 50 -4.02 -3.29 -4.68
C LEU A 50 -4.79 -4.47 -4.07
N PRO A 51 -4.54 -5.71 -4.55
CA PRO A 51 -5.03 -6.93 -3.90
C PRO A 51 -4.70 -6.96 -2.40
N ASP A 52 -5.62 -7.45 -1.57
CA ASP A 52 -5.48 -7.46 -0.11
C ASP A 52 -4.16 -8.11 0.37
N LYS A 53 -3.76 -9.21 -0.28
CA LYS A 53 -2.50 -9.91 0.00
C LYS A 53 -1.26 -9.03 -0.16
N LEU A 54 -1.27 -8.13 -1.15
CA LEU A 54 -0.20 -7.18 -1.38
C LEU A 54 -0.27 -6.03 -0.38
N GLN A 55 -1.47 -5.51 -0.10
CA GLN A 55 -1.66 -4.44 0.88
C GLN A 55 -1.13 -4.83 2.28
N GLU A 56 -1.39 -6.06 2.73
CA GLU A 56 -0.86 -6.59 3.99
C GLU A 56 0.68 -6.58 4.03
N GLN A 57 1.33 -7.00 2.95
CA GLN A 57 2.80 -7.02 2.85
C GLN A 57 3.42 -5.63 2.77
N LEU A 58 2.62 -4.63 2.38
CA LEU A 58 3.00 -3.23 2.26
C LEU A 58 2.62 -2.39 3.49
N LYS A 59 2.15 -3.01 4.59
CA LYS A 59 1.96 -2.32 5.88
C LYS A 59 3.27 -1.83 6.49
N ALA A 60 4.36 -2.55 6.25
CA ALA A 60 5.71 -2.21 6.72
C ALA A 60 6.74 -2.40 5.59
N PRO A 61 6.66 -1.59 4.51
CA PRO A 61 7.44 -1.80 3.30
C PRO A 61 8.92 -1.55 3.54
N ARG A 62 9.78 -2.43 3.00
CA ARG A 62 11.23 -2.30 3.09
C ARG A 62 11.86 -2.33 1.70
N LEU A 63 12.90 -1.53 1.50
CA LEU A 63 13.67 -1.57 0.25
C LEU A 63 14.23 -2.98 0.02
N ASN A 64 14.22 -3.45 -1.23
CA ASN A 64 14.63 -4.78 -1.65
C ASN A 64 13.81 -5.94 -1.07
N GLN A 65 12.64 -5.66 -0.47
CA GLN A 65 11.69 -6.70 -0.07
C GLN A 65 11.00 -7.27 -1.31
N VAL A 66 10.91 -8.60 -1.41
CA VAL A 66 10.06 -9.26 -2.39
C VAL A 66 8.67 -9.42 -1.80
N ILE A 67 7.64 -8.96 -2.52
CA ILE A 67 6.24 -9.12 -2.18
C ILE A 67 5.53 -10.01 -3.20
N ASP A 68 4.66 -10.88 -2.69
CA ASP A 68 3.92 -11.89 -3.48
C ASP A 68 4.81 -12.83 -4.31
N GLY A 69 6.10 -12.92 -3.97
CA GLY A 69 7.08 -13.74 -4.70
C GLY A 69 7.42 -13.25 -6.11
N ARG A 70 6.81 -12.16 -6.58
CA ARG A 70 6.95 -11.65 -7.95
C ARG A 70 7.49 -10.23 -8.02
N TYR A 71 7.15 -9.38 -7.05
CA TYR A 71 7.47 -7.95 -7.12
C TYR A 71 8.56 -7.58 -6.13
N LEU A 72 9.59 -6.89 -6.58
CA LEU A 72 10.65 -6.33 -5.73
C LEU A 72 10.32 -4.88 -5.39
N ILE A 73 10.38 -4.50 -4.12
CA ILE A 73 10.33 -3.09 -3.72
C ILE A 73 11.65 -2.42 -4.14
N TYR A 74 11.63 -1.79 -5.30
CA TYR A 74 12.78 -1.16 -5.93
C TYR A 74 13.09 0.21 -5.33
N LYS A 75 12.05 0.97 -4.98
CA LYS A 75 12.21 2.33 -4.45
C LYS A 75 11.07 2.71 -3.50
N ILE A 76 11.39 3.46 -2.45
CA ILE A 76 10.42 4.06 -1.54
C ILE A 76 10.70 5.57 -1.48
N ASP A 77 9.81 6.36 -2.06
CA ASP A 77 9.85 7.81 -2.04
C ASP A 77 8.90 8.34 -0.96
N ASN A 78 9.48 8.85 0.13
CA ASN A 78 8.73 9.58 1.14
C ASN A 78 8.67 11.05 0.71
N GLN A 79 7.56 11.47 0.10
CA GLN A 79 7.35 12.91 -0.11
C GLN A 79 7.25 13.62 1.25
N PRO A 80 7.98 14.73 1.44
CA PRO A 80 7.96 15.53 2.66
C PRO A 80 6.58 16.15 2.95
#